data_AF-A0A6A6AU27-F1
#
_entry.id   AF-A0A6A6AU27-F1
#
_cell.length_a   1.000
_cell.length_b   1.000
_cell.length_c   1.000
_cell.angle_alpha   90.00
_cell.angle_beta   90.00
_cell.angle_gamma   90.00
#
_symmetry.space_group_name_H-M   'P 1'
#
loop_
_entity.id
_entity.type
_entity.pdbx_description
1 polymer ?
#
loop_
_entity_poly.entity_id
_entity_poly.type
_entity_poly.pdbx_seq_one_letter_code
_entity_poly.pdbx_strand_id
1 'polypeptide(L)'
;DFIKNEIKTFSSGLTAVGNPYWLTSKEKRLENPGASIAIAFKTEKERRQAVSNRLFIAGISCKVENLLNTPRDQLCRNCNQTGHETTRCKRQPRCALCNKRTHQLAIELNIDLILVQEPWISNSKNPKDKRSINHPSFGQLLPAHSPDLRSRTLVYFARNLKGSQINYREDLFQSPDLMVLDLVLKDKTLQIINLYNQKPQDGPSTSLTLEREQGYAPLRPYSIIAGDFNLHHPWWDP
;
A
#
# COMPACT_ATOMS: atom_id res chain seq x y z
N ASP A 1 -21.08 0.79 -41.39
CA ASP A 1 -20.80 1.11 -39.99
C ASP A 1 -20.25 2.53 -39.93
N PHE A 2 -21.02 3.46 -39.35
CA PHE A 2 -20.78 4.91 -39.45
C PHE A 2 -19.33 5.31 -39.11
N ILE A 3 -18.80 4.79 -38.00
CA ILE A 3 -17.43 5.09 -37.53
C ILE A 3 -16.37 4.67 -38.55
N LYS A 4 -16.54 3.52 -39.22
CA LYS A 4 -15.57 3.06 -40.24
C LYS A 4 -15.56 3.99 -41.44
N ASN A 5 -16.74 4.46 -41.86
CA ASN A 5 -16.88 5.37 -42.97
C ASN A 5 -16.23 6.71 -42.65
N GLU A 6 -16.46 7.25 -41.46
CA GLU A 6 -15.81 8.49 -40.99
C GLU A 6 -14.28 8.37 -41.02
N ILE A 7 -13.72 7.29 -40.47
CA ILE A 7 -12.27 7.08 -40.45
C ILE A 7 -11.71 6.98 -41.87
N LYS A 8 -12.36 6.22 -42.75
CA LYS A 8 -11.92 6.07 -44.14
C LYS A 8 -11.96 7.39 -44.91
N THR A 9 -12.97 8.22 -44.65
CA THR A 9 -13.17 9.50 -45.34
C THR A 9 -12.20 10.57 -44.84
N PHE A 10 -12.03 10.70 -43.52
CA PHE A 10 -11.33 11.82 -42.91
C PHE A 10 -9.92 11.50 -42.42
N SER A 11 -9.51 10.24 -42.43
CA SER A 11 -8.17 9.82 -41.99
C SER A 11 -7.43 9.11 -43.13
N SER A 12 -6.72 9.88 -43.95
CA SER A 12 -6.02 9.39 -45.14
C SER A 12 -5.08 8.22 -44.83
N GLY A 13 -5.29 7.08 -45.48
CA GLY A 13 -4.45 5.89 -45.35
C GLY A 13 -4.78 5.00 -44.15
N LEU A 14 -5.86 5.26 -43.40
CA LEU A 14 -6.32 4.40 -42.31
C LEU A 14 -7.56 3.60 -42.71
N THR A 15 -7.57 2.31 -42.43
CA THR A 15 -8.74 1.43 -42.62
C THR A 15 -9.01 0.65 -41.34
N ALA A 16 -10.13 0.96 -40.69
CA ALA A 16 -10.58 0.21 -39.52
C ALA A 16 -11.06 -1.19 -39.91
N VAL A 17 -10.65 -2.20 -39.15
CA VAL A 17 -11.03 -3.62 -39.32
C VAL A 17 -11.87 -4.11 -38.14
N GLY A 18 -12.61 -5.21 -38.33
CA GLY A 18 -13.56 -5.70 -37.31
C GLY A 18 -14.69 -4.69 -37.07
N ASN A 19 -15.49 -4.84 -36.01
CA ASN A 19 -16.51 -3.86 -35.65
C ASN A 19 -16.01 -2.99 -34.49
N PRO A 20 -15.94 -1.65 -34.64
CA PRO A 20 -15.77 -0.76 -33.52
C PRO A 20 -16.78 -1.08 -32.43
N TYR A 21 -16.31 -1.19 -31.19
CA TYR A 21 -17.17 -1.44 -30.05
C TYR A 21 -16.91 -0.42 -28.95
N TRP A 22 -17.98 -0.02 -28.29
CA TRP A 22 -17.92 0.93 -27.19
C TRP A 22 -17.44 0.24 -25.92
N LEU A 23 -16.54 0.88 -25.18
CA LEU A 23 -16.01 0.35 -23.92
C LEU A 23 -17.00 0.50 -22.74
N THR A 24 -18.03 1.31 -22.90
CA THR A 24 -19.10 1.53 -21.90
C THR A 24 -20.44 1.01 -22.41
N SER A 25 -21.39 0.74 -21.50
CA SER A 25 -22.75 0.31 -21.87
C SER A 25 -23.56 1.48 -22.45
N LYS A 26 -24.67 1.18 -23.16
CA LYS A 26 -25.51 2.22 -23.78
C LYS A 26 -26.12 3.15 -22.74
N GLU A 27 -26.52 2.60 -21.60
CA GLU A 27 -27.12 3.33 -20.46
C GLU A 27 -26.12 4.35 -19.90
N LYS A 28 -24.86 3.92 -19.63
CA LYS A 28 -23.81 4.81 -19.14
C LYS A 28 -23.44 5.93 -20.12
N ARG A 29 -23.63 5.71 -21.43
CA ARG A 29 -23.36 6.75 -22.44
C ARG A 29 -24.44 7.84 -22.47
N LEU A 30 -25.66 7.55 -22.03
CA LEU A 30 -26.70 8.57 -21.90
C LEU A 30 -26.36 9.57 -20.79
N GLU A 31 -25.73 9.09 -19.72
CA GLU A 31 -25.34 9.91 -18.56
C GLU A 31 -23.94 10.53 -18.71
N ASN A 32 -23.06 9.92 -19.51
CA ASN A 32 -21.67 10.37 -19.67
C ASN A 32 -21.25 10.45 -21.16
N PRO A 33 -21.21 11.65 -21.75
CA PRO A 33 -20.88 11.83 -23.16
C PRO A 33 -19.40 11.58 -23.51
N GLY A 34 -18.51 11.40 -22.53
CA GLY A 34 -17.07 11.18 -22.72
C GLY A 34 -16.67 9.72 -23.00
N ALA A 35 -17.53 8.93 -23.63
CA ALA A 35 -17.30 7.50 -23.84
C ALA A 35 -16.18 7.20 -24.84
N SER A 36 -15.50 6.07 -24.66
CA SER A 36 -14.41 5.61 -25.52
C SER A 36 -14.84 4.45 -26.42
N ILE A 37 -14.30 4.41 -27.64
CA ILE A 37 -14.53 3.37 -28.65
C ILE A 37 -13.22 2.64 -28.89
N ALA A 38 -13.26 1.30 -28.90
CA ALA A 38 -12.14 0.48 -29.34
C ALA A 38 -12.25 0.21 -30.85
N ILE A 39 -11.15 0.45 -31.56
CA ILE A 39 -11.04 0.36 -33.01
C ILE A 39 -9.79 -0.44 -33.34
N ALA A 40 -9.92 -1.44 -34.21
CA ALA A 40 -8.79 -2.23 -34.67
C ALA A 40 -8.33 -1.74 -36.05
N PHE A 41 -7.02 -1.79 -36.28
CA PHE A 41 -6.38 -1.50 -37.56
C PHE A 41 -5.69 -2.74 -38.08
N LYS A 42 -5.51 -2.83 -39.41
CA LYS A 42 -4.94 -4.04 -40.03
C LYS A 42 -3.45 -4.17 -39.72
N THR A 43 -2.75 -3.04 -39.60
CA THR A 43 -1.30 -3.00 -39.41
C THR A 43 -0.89 -2.14 -38.22
N GLU A 44 0.25 -2.47 -37.61
CA GLU A 44 0.86 -1.67 -36.54
C GLU A 44 1.24 -0.25 -37.03
N LYS A 45 1.54 -0.10 -38.32
CA LYS A 45 1.81 1.21 -38.95
C LYS A 45 0.57 2.10 -38.93
N GLU A 46 -0.59 1.57 -39.34
CA GLU A 46 -1.87 2.28 -39.27
C GLU A 46 -2.23 2.65 -37.83
N ARG A 47 -2.06 1.73 -36.87
CA ARG A 47 -2.27 2.01 -35.45
C ARG A 47 -1.39 3.17 -34.96
N ARG A 48 -0.08 3.15 -35.28
CA ARG A 48 0.86 4.22 -34.90
C ARG A 48 0.44 5.56 -35.50
N GLN A 49 0.09 5.57 -36.79
CA GLN A 49 -0.38 6.77 -37.46
C GLN A 49 -1.66 7.33 -36.82
N ALA A 50 -2.62 6.47 -36.45
CA ALA A 50 -3.83 6.89 -35.75
C ALA A 50 -3.53 7.52 -34.38
N VAL A 51 -2.59 6.95 -33.62
CA VAL A 51 -2.16 7.50 -32.32
C VAL A 51 -1.48 8.86 -32.48
N SER A 52 -0.63 9.03 -33.49
CA SER A 52 0.08 10.30 -33.72
C SER A 52 -0.83 11.41 -34.26
N ASN A 53 -1.79 11.07 -35.12
CA ASN A 53 -2.51 12.07 -35.92
C ASN A 53 -3.94 12.35 -35.45
N ARG A 54 -4.38 11.73 -34.35
CA ARG A 54 -5.79 11.74 -33.87
C ARG A 54 -6.74 11.13 -34.92
N LEU A 55 -8.01 10.98 -34.58
CA LEU A 55 -9.06 10.56 -35.52
C LEU A 55 -10.17 11.60 -35.55
N PHE A 56 -10.78 11.78 -36.71
CA PHE A 56 -11.94 12.63 -36.88
C PHE A 56 -13.19 11.76 -37.07
N ILE A 57 -14.16 11.91 -36.16
CA ILE A 57 -15.42 11.16 -36.18
C ILE A 57 -16.54 12.17 -35.93
N ALA A 58 -17.50 12.27 -36.86
CA ALA A 58 -18.59 13.23 -36.83
C ALA A 58 -18.09 14.69 -36.68
N GLY A 59 -16.97 15.02 -37.33
CA GLY A 59 -16.34 16.34 -37.23
C GLY A 59 -15.61 16.62 -35.90
N ILE A 60 -15.57 15.66 -34.97
CA ILE A 60 -14.90 15.81 -33.67
C ILE A 60 -13.49 15.20 -33.73
N SER A 61 -12.49 15.96 -33.27
CA SER A 61 -11.10 15.47 -33.15
C SER A 61 -10.90 14.63 -31.88
N CYS A 62 -10.93 13.32 -32.03
CA CYS A 62 -10.77 12.35 -30.95
C CYS A 62 -9.29 12.05 -30.69
N LYS A 63 -8.88 12.12 -29.42
CA LYS A 63 -7.57 11.61 -28.99
C LYS A 63 -7.56 10.09 -29.13
N VAL A 64 -6.49 9.54 -29.67
CA VAL A 64 -6.30 8.09 -29.85
C VAL A 64 -5.18 7.62 -28.95
N GLU A 65 -5.40 6.50 -28.29
CA GLU A 65 -4.42 5.83 -27.45
C GLU A 65 -4.49 4.33 -27.64
N ASN A 66 -3.43 3.62 -27.23
CA ASN A 66 -3.45 2.16 -27.23
C ASN A 66 -4.49 1.64 -26.25
N LEU A 67 -5.25 0.64 -26.68
CA LEU A 67 -6.13 -0.09 -25.79
C LEU A 67 -5.28 -0.80 -24.75
N LEU A 68 -5.50 -0.45 -23.49
CA LEU A 68 -4.79 -1.05 -22.37
C LEU A 68 -5.41 -2.40 -22.08
N ASN A 69 -4.57 -3.44 -22.05
CA ASN A 69 -5.00 -4.76 -21.62
C ASN A 69 -4.89 -4.84 -20.10
N THR A 70 -5.87 -4.28 -19.39
CA THR A 70 -5.99 -4.52 -17.94
C THR A 70 -6.91 -5.72 -17.73
N PRO A 71 -6.40 -6.86 -17.21
CA PRO A 71 -7.23 -7.97 -16.80
C PRO A 71 -8.36 -7.50 -15.87
N ARG A 72 -9.57 -8.01 -16.06
CA ARG A 72 -10.76 -7.56 -15.31
C ARG A 72 -10.62 -7.76 -13.79
N ASP A 73 -9.79 -8.72 -13.41
CA ASP A 73 -9.47 -9.15 -12.05
C ASP A 73 -8.20 -8.47 -11.49
N GLN A 74 -7.42 -7.76 -12.31
CA GLN A 74 -6.23 -7.07 -11.81
C GLN A 74 -6.62 -5.90 -10.90
N LEU A 75 -6.19 -5.98 -9.64
CA LEU A 75 -6.32 -4.89 -8.67
C LEU A 75 -5.26 -3.81 -8.93
N CYS A 76 -5.71 -2.55 -8.93
CA CYS A 76 -4.81 -1.40 -8.95
C CYS A 76 -3.97 -1.34 -7.68
N ARG A 77 -2.64 -1.28 -7.80
CA ARG A 77 -1.73 -1.22 -6.63
C ARG A 77 -1.82 0.11 -5.85
N ASN A 78 -2.44 1.14 -6.44
CA ASN A 78 -2.66 2.42 -5.79
C ASN A 78 -3.97 2.43 -4.99
N CYS A 79 -5.11 2.10 -5.62
CA CYS A 79 -6.44 2.27 -4.99
C CYS A 79 -7.18 0.96 -4.67
N ASN A 80 -6.60 -0.19 -5.00
CA ASN A 80 -7.16 -1.53 -4.77
C ASN A 80 -8.52 -1.80 -5.44
N GLN A 81 -8.80 -1.14 -6.58
CA GLN A 81 -9.97 -1.43 -7.41
C GLN A 81 -9.55 -1.95 -8.79
N THR A 82 -10.44 -2.70 -9.43
CA THR A 82 -10.22 -3.25 -10.78
C THR A 82 -10.58 -2.25 -11.89
N GLY A 83 -10.33 -2.63 -13.14
CA GLY A 83 -10.81 -1.92 -14.33
C GLY A 83 -9.97 -0.72 -14.78
N HIS A 84 -8.73 -0.57 -14.27
CA HIS A 84 -7.80 0.45 -14.73
C HIS A 84 -6.34 0.08 -14.42
N GLU A 85 -5.40 0.60 -15.22
CA GLU A 85 -3.98 0.47 -14.94
C GLU A 85 -3.54 1.32 -13.75
N THR A 86 -2.61 0.78 -12.96
CA THR A 86 -2.07 1.46 -11.78
C THR A 86 -1.41 2.79 -12.13
N THR A 87 -0.67 2.84 -13.25
CA THR A 87 0.06 4.02 -13.73
C THR A 87 -0.85 5.19 -14.10
N ARG A 88 -2.14 4.93 -14.36
CA ARG A 88 -3.15 5.93 -14.75
C ARG A 88 -4.20 6.16 -13.66
N CYS A 89 -3.98 5.62 -12.46
CA CYS A 89 -4.90 5.78 -11.35
C CYS A 89 -4.90 7.23 -10.85
N LYS A 90 -6.05 7.92 -10.95
CA LYS A 90 -6.26 9.26 -10.38
C LYS A 90 -6.89 9.24 -8.97
N ARG A 91 -7.16 8.04 -8.44
CA ARG A 91 -7.78 7.88 -7.12
C ARG A 91 -6.72 8.04 -6.04
N GLN A 92 -7.17 8.40 -4.85
CA GLN A 92 -6.27 8.44 -3.70
C GLN A 92 -5.74 7.04 -3.34
N PRO A 93 -4.49 6.94 -2.84
CA PRO A 93 -3.93 5.68 -2.38
C PRO A 93 -4.81 5.04 -1.30
N ARG A 94 -4.95 3.71 -1.36
CA ARG A 94 -5.66 2.92 -0.34
C ARG A 94 -4.81 1.73 0.06
N CYS A 95 -4.82 1.44 1.36
CA CYS A 95 -4.18 0.26 1.90
C CYS A 95 -4.86 -1.02 1.37
N ALA A 96 -4.08 -1.96 0.84
CA ALA A 96 -4.60 -3.17 0.20
C ALA A 96 -5.30 -4.16 1.16
N LEU A 97 -5.05 -4.07 2.48
CA LEU A 97 -5.68 -4.96 3.47
C LEU A 97 -6.87 -4.32 4.18
N CYS A 98 -6.71 -3.11 4.71
CA CYS A 98 -7.81 -2.49 5.46
C CYS A 98 -8.73 -1.63 4.59
N ASN A 99 -8.35 -1.32 3.34
CA ASN A 99 -9.04 -0.37 2.47
C ASN A 99 -9.22 1.03 3.13
N LYS A 100 -8.49 1.30 4.22
CA LYS A 100 -8.50 2.56 4.97
C LYS A 100 -7.33 3.45 4.59
N ARG A 101 -7.45 4.71 5.01
CA ARG A 101 -6.46 5.77 4.86
C ARG A 101 -5.42 5.80 5.98
N THR A 102 -5.25 4.80 6.84
CA THR A 102 -4.41 4.92 8.06
C THR A 102 -2.99 5.43 7.79
N HIS A 103 -2.30 4.87 6.79
CA HIS A 103 -0.97 5.36 6.40
C HIS A 103 -1.01 6.74 5.71
N GLN A 104 -2.09 7.04 4.99
CA GLN A 104 -2.28 8.35 4.35
C GLN A 104 -2.56 9.44 5.40
N LEU A 105 -3.35 9.13 6.43
CA LEU A 105 -3.59 9.99 7.58
C LEU A 105 -2.30 10.22 8.36
N ALA A 106 -1.47 9.18 8.52
CA ALA A 106 -0.15 9.33 9.14
C ALA A 106 0.74 10.33 8.37
N ILE A 107 0.68 10.36 7.04
CA ILE A 107 1.38 11.40 6.25
C ILE A 107 0.77 12.78 6.50
N GLU A 108 -0.55 12.89 6.46
CA GLU A 108 -1.26 14.17 6.66
C GLU A 108 -1.01 14.77 8.05
N LEU A 109 -0.82 13.91 9.05
CA LEU A 109 -0.50 14.28 10.43
C LEU A 109 1.01 14.40 10.70
N ASN A 110 1.86 14.21 9.69
CA ASN A 110 3.34 14.19 9.83
C ASN A 110 3.82 13.23 10.94
N ILE A 111 3.27 12.01 10.97
CA ILE A 111 3.66 10.98 11.93
C ILE A 111 4.99 10.35 11.53
N ASP A 112 5.97 10.40 12.43
CA ASP A 112 7.30 9.83 12.23
C ASP A 112 7.34 8.32 12.49
N LEU A 113 6.64 7.85 13.53
CA LEU A 113 6.64 6.46 13.98
C LEU A 113 5.22 5.98 14.25
N ILE A 114 4.91 4.76 13.82
CA ILE A 114 3.65 4.07 14.10
C ILE A 114 3.97 2.75 14.78
N LEU A 115 3.55 2.61 16.03
CA LEU A 115 3.68 1.37 16.80
C LEU A 115 2.43 0.53 16.59
N VAL A 116 2.61 -0.71 16.13
CA VAL A 116 1.51 -1.61 15.79
C VAL A 116 1.62 -2.88 16.63
N GLN A 117 0.48 -3.31 17.18
CA GLN A 117 0.28 -4.62 17.81
C GLN A 117 -0.62 -5.48 16.91
N GLU A 118 -0.43 -6.79 16.97
CA GLU A 118 -1.11 -7.79 16.14
C GLU A 118 -1.13 -7.46 14.64
N PRO A 119 0.02 -7.08 14.03
CA PRO A 119 0.06 -6.75 12.63
C PRO A 119 -0.29 -7.96 11.76
N TRP A 120 -0.94 -7.74 10.62
CA TRP A 120 -0.94 -8.75 9.56
C TRP A 120 0.46 -8.83 8.97
N ILE A 121 1.02 -10.04 8.93
CA ILE A 121 2.33 -10.34 8.33
C ILE A 121 2.13 -11.32 7.18
N SER A 122 2.83 -11.10 6.07
CA SER A 122 2.80 -11.98 4.91
C SER A 122 3.22 -13.40 5.28
N ASN A 123 2.47 -14.40 4.81
CA ASN A 123 2.82 -15.80 4.99
C ASN A 123 3.97 -16.20 4.03
N SER A 124 5.21 -15.94 4.44
CA SER A 124 6.42 -16.33 3.70
C SER A 124 7.21 -17.37 4.49
N LYS A 125 7.68 -18.42 3.80
CA LYS A 125 8.58 -19.42 4.36
C LYS A 125 10.00 -18.88 4.58
N ASN A 126 10.41 -17.87 3.80
CA ASN A 126 11.70 -17.21 3.98
C ASN A 126 11.53 -16.04 4.96
N PRO A 127 12.21 -16.05 6.12
CA PRO A 127 12.13 -14.98 7.12
C PRO A 127 12.45 -13.60 6.54
N LYS A 128 13.38 -13.51 5.58
CA LYS A 128 13.77 -12.23 4.94
C LYS A 128 12.65 -11.59 4.11
N ASP A 129 11.70 -12.39 3.68
CA ASP A 129 10.57 -11.93 2.87
C ASP A 129 9.33 -11.62 3.73
N LYS A 130 9.35 -11.97 5.03
CA LYS A 130 8.28 -11.63 5.97
C LYS A 130 8.21 -10.11 6.09
N ARG A 131 7.02 -9.58 5.82
CA ARG A 131 6.73 -8.15 5.90
C ARG A 131 5.25 -7.92 6.17
N SER A 132 4.93 -6.80 6.78
CA SER A 132 3.58 -6.25 6.78
C SER A 132 3.33 -5.43 5.52
N ILE A 133 2.25 -4.66 5.52
CA ILE A 133 1.78 -3.86 4.40
C ILE A 133 2.85 -2.84 4.01
N ASN A 134 3.22 -2.79 2.73
CA ASN A 134 4.17 -1.81 2.22
C ASN A 134 3.50 -0.46 1.98
N HIS A 135 4.23 0.62 2.25
CA HIS A 135 3.85 1.98 1.92
C HIS A 135 5.07 2.77 1.41
N PRO A 136 4.96 3.59 0.34
CA PRO A 136 6.10 4.29 -0.24
C PRO A 136 6.79 5.25 0.73
N SER A 137 6.05 5.90 1.63
CA SER A 137 6.60 6.86 2.61
C SER A 137 7.07 6.23 3.92
N PHE A 138 6.80 4.94 4.16
CA PHE A 138 7.15 4.28 5.42
C PHE A 138 8.08 3.07 5.18
N GLY A 139 9.11 2.95 6.00
CA GLY A 139 9.82 1.71 6.25
C GLY A 139 9.13 0.91 7.35
N GLN A 140 9.52 -0.34 7.51
CA GLN A 140 9.00 -1.22 8.56
C GLN A 140 10.13 -1.96 9.25
N LEU A 141 10.00 -2.13 10.57
CA LEU A 141 10.88 -2.95 11.42
C LEU A 141 10.04 -4.04 12.07
N LEU A 142 10.48 -5.28 11.89
CA LEU A 142 9.91 -6.45 12.56
C LEU A 142 10.86 -6.92 13.66
N PRO A 143 10.34 -7.47 14.77
CA PRO A 143 11.16 -8.03 15.82
C PRO A 143 11.97 -9.23 15.31
N ALA A 144 13.18 -9.38 15.85
CA ALA A 144 13.98 -10.59 15.70
C ALA A 144 13.47 -11.64 16.69
N HIS A 145 13.04 -12.81 16.19
CA HIS A 145 12.60 -13.94 17.00
C HIS A 145 12.65 -15.25 16.19
N SER A 146 12.39 -16.38 16.86
CA SER A 146 12.28 -17.70 16.24
C SER A 146 11.34 -17.70 15.02
N PRO A 147 11.72 -18.29 13.87
CA PRO A 147 10.92 -18.24 12.63
C PRO A 147 9.51 -18.82 12.75
N ASP A 148 9.31 -19.74 13.68
CA ASP A 148 8.03 -20.42 13.93
C ASP A 148 7.01 -19.56 14.68
N LEU A 149 7.50 -18.50 15.35
CA LEU A 149 6.64 -17.55 16.03
C LEU A 149 6.15 -16.49 15.05
N ARG A 150 4.95 -15.97 15.31
CA ARG A 150 4.40 -14.84 14.56
C ARG A 150 4.82 -13.54 15.24
N SER A 151 5.33 -12.56 14.51
CA SER A 151 5.52 -11.21 15.04
C SER A 151 4.18 -10.61 15.48
N ARG A 152 4.04 -10.26 16.75
CA ARG A 152 2.85 -9.58 17.31
C ARG A 152 3.08 -8.09 17.53
N THR A 153 4.29 -7.60 17.28
CA THR A 153 4.61 -6.18 17.21
C THR A 153 5.29 -5.83 15.88
N LEU A 154 5.14 -4.57 15.47
CA LEU A 154 5.72 -4.00 14.25
C LEU A 154 5.88 -2.49 14.46
N VAL A 155 6.93 -1.90 13.91
CA VAL A 155 7.06 -0.44 13.85
C VAL A 155 7.17 0.02 12.41
N TYR A 156 6.29 0.93 12.00
CA TYR A 156 6.50 1.72 10.78
C TYR A 156 7.25 3.00 11.12
N PHE A 157 8.19 3.38 10.26
CA PHE A 157 8.95 4.62 10.40
C PHE A 157 8.94 5.43 9.11
N ALA A 158 8.80 6.75 9.22
CA ALA A 158 8.81 7.64 8.08
C ALA A 158 10.20 7.58 7.39
N ARG A 159 10.23 7.36 6.07
CA ARG A 159 11.49 7.25 5.31
C ARG A 159 12.22 8.58 5.17
N ASN A 160 11.50 9.68 5.33
CA ASN A 160 12.02 11.05 5.28
C ASN A 160 12.33 11.62 6.67
N LEU A 161 12.51 10.77 7.69
CA LEU A 161 12.91 11.17 9.02
C LEU A 161 14.29 11.87 8.96
N LYS A 162 14.31 13.20 9.08
CA LYS A 162 15.53 14.01 8.92
C LYS A 162 16.28 14.14 10.23
N GLY A 163 17.59 13.88 10.21
CA GLY A 163 18.45 14.15 11.36
C GLY A 163 18.16 13.25 12.56
N SER A 164 17.62 12.06 12.32
CA SER A 164 17.40 11.04 13.34
C SER A 164 17.76 9.67 12.80
N GLN A 165 18.23 8.80 13.70
CA GLN A 165 18.53 7.41 13.39
C GLN A 165 17.70 6.51 14.29
N ILE A 166 17.13 5.45 13.70
CA ILE A 166 16.40 4.43 14.44
C ILE A 166 17.29 3.21 14.55
N ASN A 167 17.59 2.82 15.79
CA ASN A 167 18.36 1.62 16.08
C ASN A 167 17.47 0.60 16.79
N TYR A 168 17.21 -0.53 16.14
CA TYR A 168 16.54 -1.64 16.80
C TYR A 168 17.51 -2.37 17.73
N ARG A 169 17.13 -2.49 19.00
CA ARG A 169 17.93 -3.11 20.06
C ARG A 169 17.58 -4.58 20.25
N GLU A 170 17.84 -5.36 19.20
CA GLU A 170 17.69 -6.83 19.21
C GLU A 170 18.61 -7.54 20.21
N ASP A 171 19.65 -6.85 20.69
CA ASP A 171 20.57 -7.30 21.73
C ASP A 171 19.92 -7.31 23.13
N LEU A 172 18.84 -6.55 23.33
CA LEU A 172 18.13 -6.47 24.60
C LEU A 172 17.04 -7.55 24.72
N PHE A 173 16.20 -7.70 23.70
CA PHE A 173 15.13 -8.69 23.65
C PHE A 173 14.93 -9.24 22.25
N GLN A 174 14.76 -10.55 22.16
CA GLN A 174 14.34 -11.26 20.96
C GLN A 174 12.96 -11.87 21.20
N SER A 175 11.94 -11.02 21.13
CA SER A 175 10.56 -11.38 21.45
C SER A 175 9.63 -10.98 20.31
N PRO A 176 8.66 -11.82 19.92
CA PRO A 176 7.65 -11.42 18.93
C PRO A 176 6.70 -10.35 19.48
N ASP A 177 6.65 -10.18 20.80
CA ASP A 177 5.65 -9.37 21.51
C ASP A 177 6.22 -8.04 22.03
N LEU A 178 7.52 -7.79 21.84
CA LEU A 178 8.21 -6.61 22.37
C LEU A 178 9.29 -6.13 21.39
N MET A 179 9.33 -4.82 21.13
CA MET A 179 10.44 -4.17 20.41
C MET A 179 10.97 -2.99 21.21
N VAL A 180 12.30 -2.90 21.32
CA VAL A 180 12.98 -1.74 21.89
C VAL A 180 13.77 -1.04 20.79
N LEU A 181 13.50 0.24 20.59
CA LEU A 181 14.17 1.09 19.61
C LEU A 181 14.87 2.24 20.34
N ASP A 182 16.08 2.56 19.93
CA ASP A 182 16.74 3.81 20.26
C ASP A 182 16.55 4.78 19.09
N LEU A 183 15.75 5.82 19.29
CA LEU A 183 15.62 6.95 18.38
C LEU A 183 16.68 7.99 18.76
N VAL A 184 17.78 8.00 18.00
CA VAL A 184 18.86 8.95 18.18
C VAL A 184 18.47 10.26 17.50
N LEU A 185 18.21 11.26 18.32
CA LEU A 185 18.08 12.67 17.97
C LEU A 185 19.43 13.34 18.22
N LYS A 186 19.76 14.41 17.48
CA LYS A 186 21.04 15.16 17.50
C LYS A 186 21.92 14.96 18.76
N ASP A 187 21.42 15.33 19.93
CA ASP A 187 22.09 15.27 21.24
C ASP A 187 21.41 14.35 22.25
N LYS A 188 20.33 13.65 21.88
CA LYS A 188 19.50 12.85 22.81
C LYS A 188 19.10 11.53 22.18
N THR A 189 19.08 10.47 22.98
CA THR A 189 18.49 9.19 22.56
C THR A 189 17.18 8.99 23.31
N LEU A 190 16.09 8.86 22.55
CA LEU A 190 14.78 8.48 23.06
C LEU A 190 14.61 6.97 22.90
N GLN A 191 14.42 6.27 24.00
CA GLN A 191 14.04 4.86 23.98
C GLN A 191 12.55 4.74 23.68
N ILE A 192 12.18 3.86 22.75
CA ILE A 192 10.79 3.57 22.40
C ILE A 192 10.58 2.08 22.57
N ILE A 193 9.58 1.71 23.37
CA ILE A 193 9.22 0.34 23.68
C ILE A 193 7.82 0.09 23.13
N ASN A 194 7.73 -0.73 22.08
CA ASN A 194 6.45 -1.21 21.54
C ASN A 194 6.14 -2.58 22.16
N LEU A 195 5.09 -2.64 22.98
CA LEU A 195 4.71 -3.81 23.75
C LEU A 195 3.33 -4.33 23.30
N TYR A 196 3.24 -5.65 23.19
CA TYR A 196 1.98 -6.37 23.21
C TYR A 196 1.99 -7.36 24.37
N ASN A 197 1.23 -7.07 25.42
CA ASN A 197 1.22 -7.90 26.62
C ASN A 197 0.27 -9.08 26.44
N GLN A 198 0.81 -10.27 26.19
CA GLN A 198 0.03 -11.45 25.86
C GLN A 198 0.74 -12.70 26.36
N LYS A 199 0.03 -13.82 26.48
CA LYS A 199 0.64 -15.12 26.77
C LYS A 199 1.61 -15.56 25.65
N PRO A 200 2.59 -16.42 25.96
CA PRO A 200 3.48 -17.02 24.96
C PRO A 200 2.68 -17.69 23.84
N GLN A 201 3.23 -17.72 22.63
CA GLN A 201 2.59 -18.45 21.52
C GLN A 201 2.92 -19.93 21.57
N ASP A 202 3.99 -20.28 22.27
CA ASP A 202 4.54 -21.60 22.42
C ASP A 202 4.67 -21.98 23.90
N GLY A 203 4.49 -23.28 24.16
CA GLY A 203 4.63 -23.84 25.49
C GLY A 203 3.43 -23.62 26.43
N PRO A 204 3.49 -24.21 27.64
CA PRO A 204 2.37 -24.22 28.59
C PRO A 204 2.33 -23.00 29.51
N SER A 205 3.32 -22.09 29.44
CA SER A 205 3.38 -20.94 30.33
C SER A 205 2.21 -19.99 30.09
N THR A 206 1.70 -19.41 31.18
CA THR A 206 0.59 -18.44 31.15
C THR A 206 1.03 -17.02 31.55
N SER A 207 2.31 -16.84 31.87
CA SER A 207 2.88 -15.55 32.25
C SER A 207 2.85 -14.58 31.08
N LEU A 208 2.32 -13.38 31.32
CA LEU A 208 2.18 -12.35 30.31
C LEU A 208 3.56 -11.79 29.89
N THR A 209 3.60 -11.04 28.78
CA THR A 209 4.86 -10.48 28.22
C THR A 209 5.65 -9.73 29.28
N LEU A 210 4.98 -8.87 30.04
CA LEU A 210 5.62 -8.08 31.10
C LEU A 210 6.21 -8.93 32.23
N GLU A 211 5.64 -10.10 32.50
CA GLU A 211 6.10 -11.01 33.56
C GLU A 211 7.20 -11.95 33.08
N ARG A 212 7.21 -12.35 31.80
CA ARG A 212 8.21 -13.28 31.25
C ARG A 212 9.48 -12.57 30.79
N GLU A 213 9.36 -11.37 30.22
CA GLU A 213 10.50 -10.58 29.74
C GLU A 213 11.11 -9.82 30.92
N GLN A 214 11.25 -10.48 32.09
CA GLN A 214 11.63 -9.87 33.37
C GLN A 214 12.88 -9.01 33.20
N GLY A 215 12.70 -7.72 33.45
CA GLY A 215 13.71 -6.71 33.18
C GLY A 215 13.34 -5.98 31.90
N TYR A 216 12.53 -4.94 32.01
CA TYR A 216 12.64 -3.84 31.06
C TYR A 216 14.13 -3.52 30.91
N ALA A 217 14.60 -3.26 29.68
CA ALA A 217 15.85 -2.54 29.54
C ALA A 217 15.80 -1.36 30.52
N PRO A 218 16.82 -1.15 31.38
CA PRO A 218 16.72 -0.15 32.44
C PRO A 218 16.20 1.14 31.83
N LEU A 219 14.99 1.53 32.26
CA LEU A 219 14.27 2.62 31.62
C LEU A 219 15.19 3.82 31.63
N ARG A 220 15.49 4.31 30.44
CA ARG A 220 16.35 5.48 30.31
C ARG A 220 15.51 6.71 30.66
N PRO A 221 16.14 7.82 31.12
CA PRO A 221 15.41 9.05 31.45
C PRO A 221 14.48 9.56 30.33
N TYR A 222 14.79 9.24 29.07
CA TYR A 222 13.95 9.52 27.91
C TYR A 222 13.43 8.22 27.33
N SER A 223 12.30 7.74 27.85
CA SER A 223 11.66 6.49 27.39
C SER A 223 10.17 6.69 27.16
N ILE A 224 9.65 6.11 26.08
CA ILE A 224 8.22 5.94 25.83
C ILE A 224 7.95 4.44 25.82
N ILE A 225 7.01 4.01 26.67
CA ILE A 225 6.41 2.67 26.60
C ILE A 225 5.02 2.83 26.06
N ALA A 226 4.70 2.11 24.99
CA ALA A 226 3.39 2.17 24.38
C ALA A 226 3.02 0.83 23.76
N GLY A 227 1.71 0.59 23.69
CA GLY A 227 1.13 -0.53 22.99
C GLY A 227 -0.10 -1.03 23.71
N ASP A 228 -0.42 -2.31 23.49
CA ASP A 228 -1.58 -2.95 24.09
C ASP A 228 -1.12 -3.75 25.30
N PHE A 229 -1.45 -3.23 26.48
CA PHE A 229 -1.06 -3.78 27.77
C PHE A 229 -1.97 -4.93 28.20
N ASN A 230 -3.14 -5.15 27.57
CA ASN A 230 -4.14 -6.14 28.03
C ASN A 230 -4.34 -6.13 29.56
N LEU A 231 -4.33 -4.94 30.15
CA LEU A 231 -4.43 -4.72 31.59
C LEU A 231 -5.39 -3.57 31.86
N HIS A 232 -6.22 -3.75 32.88
CA HIS A 232 -7.05 -2.69 33.42
C HIS A 232 -6.32 -2.05 34.61
N HIS A 233 -6.22 -0.73 34.62
CA HIS A 233 -5.68 0.01 35.75
C HIS A 233 -6.49 1.29 35.97
N PRO A 234 -6.92 1.60 37.20
CA PRO A 234 -7.78 2.76 37.49
C PRO A 234 -7.22 4.12 37.05
N TRP A 235 -5.91 4.23 36.81
CA TRP A 235 -5.30 5.50 36.39
C TRP A 235 -5.41 5.80 34.90
N TRP A 236 -5.58 4.78 34.04
CA TRP A 236 -5.69 4.96 32.58
C TRP A 236 -6.98 4.38 32.00
N ASP A 237 -7.71 3.61 32.79
CA ASP A 237 -9.04 3.06 32.51
C ASP A 237 -9.91 3.20 33.80
N PRO A 238 -10.29 4.44 34.18
CA PRO A 238 -11.00 4.76 35.41
C PRO A 238 -12.49 4.38 35.42
#